data_AF-A0AAD5DML7-F1
#
_entry.id   AF-A0AAD5DML7-F1
#
_cell.length_a   1.000
_cell.length_b   1.000
_cell.length_c   1.000
_cell.angle_alpha   90.00
_cell.angle_beta   90.00
_cell.angle_gamma   90.00
#
_symmetry.space_group_name_H-M   'P 1'
#
loop_
_entity.id
_entity.type
_entity.pdbx_description
1 polymer ?
#
loop_
_entity_poly.entity_id
_entity_poly.type
_entity_poly.pdbx_seq_one_letter_code
_entity_poly.pdbx_strand_id
1 'polypeptide(L)'
;MLLIIVACMMRVPPPYVELHRVLRCYAAAVLCELAWRRSCRHAPHGGSYARWRHLALPAFMLGDLLLARNHIVRARLEATLGPSRGAAHHFLMLILASRMLTNWMVWFLCHRLVYALPAQLIIIAHHIQANSESCGIMLSAAPSAAAWVHNVSTVVELSQLGAIGAVAHSRPLTPAEQCRTVLAWQQLCFSLAAPALVAAVVEIRLWRRHQAEQRQSGLPAEGGWQPSFYRVLQELLLGHDWPHIVVLSWLLSGVLYLAAVALSVDA
;
A
#
# COMPACT_ATOMS: atom_id res chain seq x y z
N MET A 1 5.73 4.99 -11.89
CA MET A 1 5.63 3.52 -11.71
C MET A 1 6.47 2.73 -12.69
N LEU A 2 6.29 2.88 -14.01
CA LEU A 2 7.08 2.14 -15.01
C LEU A 2 8.60 2.28 -14.81
N LEU A 3 9.10 3.49 -14.53
CA LEU A 3 10.52 3.72 -14.21
C LEU A 3 11.01 2.93 -13.00
N ILE A 4 10.18 2.78 -11.96
CA ILE A 4 10.52 2.00 -10.77
C ILE A 4 10.56 0.52 -11.13
N ILE A 5 9.57 0.01 -11.87
CA ILE A 5 9.53 -1.38 -12.34
C ILE A 5 10.76 -1.68 -13.21
N VAL A 6 11.11 -0.80 -14.15
CA VAL A 6 12.29 -0.94 -15.00
C VAL A 6 13.57 -0.86 -14.18
N ALA A 7 13.70 0.10 -13.26
CA ALA A 7 14.86 0.18 -12.37
C ALA A 7 15.02 -1.08 -11.52
N CYS A 8 13.91 -1.65 -11.03
CA CYS A 8 13.90 -2.95 -10.36
C CYS A 8 14.35 -4.06 -11.32
N MET A 9 13.84 -4.13 -12.55
CA MET A 9 14.26 -5.13 -13.54
C MET A 9 15.76 -5.05 -13.84
N MET A 10 16.32 -3.84 -13.96
CA MET A 10 17.75 -3.65 -14.24
C MET A 10 18.65 -4.00 -13.05
N ARG A 11 18.14 -3.89 -11.82
CA ARG A 11 18.91 -4.17 -10.59
C ARG A 11 18.77 -5.60 -10.09
N VAL A 12 17.75 -6.33 -10.55
CA VAL A 12 17.54 -7.73 -10.17
C VAL A 12 18.51 -8.61 -10.96
N PRO A 13 19.38 -9.39 -10.30
CA PRO A 13 20.34 -10.25 -11.01
C PRO A 13 19.67 -11.26 -11.96
N PRO A 14 20.31 -11.64 -13.09
CA PRO A 14 19.77 -12.59 -14.07
C PRO A 14 19.24 -13.94 -13.58
N PRO A 15 19.82 -14.63 -12.56
CA PRO A 15 19.32 -15.94 -12.11
C PRO A 15 17.87 -15.91 -11.58
N TYR A 16 17.36 -14.71 -11.35
CA TYR A 16 16.05 -14.46 -10.78
C TYR A 16 14.93 -14.36 -11.82
N VAL A 17 14.69 -15.42 -12.58
CA VAL A 17 13.73 -15.44 -13.70
C VAL A 17 12.30 -15.08 -13.27
N GLU A 18 11.83 -15.55 -12.11
CA GLU A 18 10.42 -15.37 -11.71
C GLU A 18 10.00 -13.91 -11.44
N LEU A 19 10.86 -13.04 -10.91
CA LEU A 19 10.57 -11.60 -10.74
C LEU A 19 10.80 -10.85 -12.00
N HIS A 20 11.70 -11.29 -12.87
CA HIS A 20 11.69 -10.74 -14.21
C HIS A 20 10.33 -11.02 -14.86
N ARG A 21 9.74 -12.21 -14.68
CA ARG A 21 8.36 -12.48 -15.12
C ARG A 21 7.34 -11.59 -14.40
N VAL A 22 7.36 -11.49 -13.07
CA VAL A 22 6.42 -10.65 -12.32
C VAL A 22 6.54 -9.17 -12.68
N LEU A 23 7.75 -8.61 -12.73
CA LEU A 23 8.00 -7.24 -13.13
C LEU A 23 7.59 -6.99 -14.59
N ARG A 24 7.79 -7.97 -15.50
CA ARG A 24 7.26 -7.90 -16.87
C ARG A 24 5.74 -7.93 -16.89
N CYS A 25 5.09 -8.76 -16.07
CA CYS A 25 3.63 -8.78 -15.95
C CYS A 25 3.11 -7.44 -15.42
N TYR A 26 3.74 -6.86 -14.39
CA TYR A 26 3.39 -5.53 -13.91
C TYR A 26 3.64 -4.44 -14.95
N ALA A 27 4.78 -4.48 -15.66
CA ALA A 27 5.06 -3.55 -16.74
C ALA A 27 4.02 -3.66 -17.86
N ALA A 28 3.69 -4.88 -18.29
CA ALA A 28 2.68 -5.16 -19.30
C ALA A 28 1.31 -4.66 -18.84
N ALA A 29 0.92 -4.91 -17.59
CA ALA A 29 -0.35 -4.45 -17.06
C ALA A 29 -0.45 -2.91 -17.03
N VAL A 30 0.62 -2.22 -16.62
CA VAL A 30 0.71 -0.75 -16.67
C VAL A 30 0.63 -0.25 -18.11
N LEU A 31 1.35 -0.88 -19.04
CA LEU A 31 1.34 -0.48 -20.46
C LEU A 31 -0.03 -0.70 -21.10
N CYS A 32 -0.70 -1.82 -20.80
CA CYS A 32 -2.05 -2.12 -21.25
C CYS A 32 -3.05 -1.09 -20.74
N GLU A 33 -2.98 -0.72 -19.45
CA GLU A 33 -3.84 0.31 -18.87
C GLU A 33 -3.61 1.67 -19.54
N LEU A 34 -2.35 2.06 -19.74
CA LEU A 34 -2.00 3.32 -20.41
C LEU A 34 -2.47 3.33 -21.87
N ALA A 35 -2.32 2.20 -22.58
CA ALA A 35 -2.80 2.04 -23.95
C ALA A 35 -4.33 2.13 -24.03
N TRP A 36 -5.04 1.46 -23.11
CA TRP A 36 -6.50 1.49 -23.04
C TRP A 36 -7.04 2.89 -22.71
N ARG A 37 -6.40 3.58 -21.76
CA ARG A 37 -6.73 4.97 -21.45
C ARG A 37 -6.47 5.89 -22.64
N ARG A 38 -5.37 5.69 -23.37
CA ARG A 38 -5.02 6.48 -24.56
C ARG A 38 -6.01 6.26 -25.69
N SER A 39 -6.41 5.02 -25.96
CA SER A 39 -7.38 4.70 -27.01
C SER A 39 -8.76 5.30 -26.74
N CYS A 40 -9.14 5.45 -25.47
CA CYS A 40 -10.44 6.02 -25.08
C CYS A 40 -10.42 7.55 -24.83
N ARG A 41 -9.28 8.24 -25.00
CA ARG A 41 -9.14 9.67 -24.62
C ARG A 41 -10.12 10.60 -25.34
N HIS A 42 -10.45 10.28 -26.59
CA HIS A 42 -11.34 11.10 -27.44
C HIS A 42 -12.79 10.59 -27.45
N ALA A 43 -13.08 9.48 -26.75
CA ALA A 43 -14.43 8.95 -26.70
C ALA A 43 -15.31 9.82 -25.79
N PRO A 44 -16.57 10.09 -26.17
CA PRO A 44 -17.51 10.79 -25.31
C PRO A 44 -17.65 10.05 -23.98
N HIS A 45 -17.70 10.80 -22.87
CA HIS A 45 -17.76 10.28 -21.51
C HIS A 45 -16.64 9.30 -21.12
N GLY A 46 -15.49 9.34 -21.82
CA GLY A 46 -14.33 8.48 -21.55
C GLY A 46 -14.46 7.04 -22.06
N GLY A 47 -15.50 6.74 -22.87
CA GLY A 47 -15.64 5.50 -23.61
C GLY A 47 -15.67 4.21 -22.77
N SER A 48 -15.17 3.11 -23.35
CA SER A 48 -15.13 1.80 -22.70
C SER A 48 -14.25 1.80 -21.45
N TYR A 49 -13.18 2.60 -21.44
CA TYR A 49 -12.30 2.76 -20.28
C TYR A 49 -13.05 3.24 -19.04
N ALA A 50 -13.80 4.34 -19.16
CA ALA A 50 -14.56 4.88 -18.03
C ALA A 50 -15.61 3.88 -17.48
N ARG A 51 -16.23 3.11 -18.38
CA ARG A 51 -17.24 2.10 -18.03
C ARG A 51 -16.65 0.90 -17.32
N TRP A 52 -15.55 0.34 -17.84
CA TRP A 52 -15.09 -0.99 -17.43
C TRP A 52 -13.83 -1.00 -16.58
N ARG A 53 -13.15 0.14 -16.37
CA ARG A 53 -11.89 0.19 -15.60
C ARG A 53 -12.00 -0.45 -14.22
N HIS A 54 -13.16 -0.37 -13.55
CA HIS A 54 -13.34 -0.97 -12.23
C HIS A 54 -13.22 -2.50 -12.21
N LEU A 55 -13.44 -3.18 -13.35
CA LEU A 55 -13.22 -4.63 -13.47
C LEU A 55 -11.74 -5.01 -13.47
N ALA A 56 -10.83 -4.06 -13.75
CA ALA A 56 -9.40 -4.32 -13.64
C ALA A 56 -8.99 -4.57 -12.19
N LEU A 57 -9.64 -3.94 -11.21
CA LEU A 57 -9.32 -4.08 -9.78
C LEU A 57 -9.36 -5.55 -9.31
N PRO A 58 -10.46 -6.31 -9.48
CA PRO A 58 -10.48 -7.73 -9.15
C PRO A 58 -9.39 -8.54 -9.87
N ALA A 59 -9.08 -8.23 -11.12
CA ALA A 59 -8.04 -8.93 -11.88
C ALA A 59 -6.64 -8.67 -11.30
N PHE A 60 -6.33 -7.42 -10.95
CA PHE A 60 -5.08 -7.07 -10.27
C PHE A 60 -5.01 -7.72 -8.87
N MET A 61 -6.10 -7.69 -8.11
CA MET A 61 -6.18 -8.33 -6.80
C MET A 61 -5.94 -9.84 -6.89
N LEU A 62 -6.65 -10.54 -7.78
CA LEU A 62 -6.48 -11.99 -7.99
C LEU A 62 -5.06 -12.31 -8.47
N GLY A 63 -4.51 -11.51 -9.38
CA GLY A 63 -3.13 -11.63 -9.82
C GLY A 63 -2.16 -11.53 -8.65
N ASP A 64 -2.32 -10.52 -7.81
CA ASP A 64 -1.45 -10.30 -6.64
C ASP A 64 -1.56 -11.44 -5.61
N LEU A 65 -2.78 -11.90 -5.32
CA LEU A 65 -3.03 -13.06 -4.45
C LEU A 65 -2.38 -14.35 -5.00
N LEU A 66 -2.46 -14.58 -6.31
CA LEU A 66 -1.82 -15.73 -6.95
C LEU A 66 -0.29 -15.61 -6.90
N LEU A 67 0.26 -14.42 -7.16
CA LEU A 67 1.71 -14.18 -7.07
C LEU A 67 2.25 -14.35 -5.65
N ALA A 68 1.49 -13.87 -4.66
CA ALA A 68 1.74 -14.05 -3.24
C ALA A 68 1.77 -15.52 -2.84
N ARG A 69 0.74 -16.27 -3.23
CA ARG A 69 0.56 -17.70 -2.90
C ARG A 69 1.62 -18.59 -3.55
N ASN A 70 2.09 -18.24 -4.75
CA ASN A 70 3.12 -19.02 -5.45
C ASN A 70 4.55 -18.73 -4.96
N HIS A 71 4.72 -18.12 -3.78
CA HIS A 71 6.01 -17.92 -3.13
C HIS A 71 7.07 -17.19 -3.99
N ILE A 72 6.68 -16.46 -5.03
CA ILE A 72 7.62 -15.75 -5.92
C ILE A 72 8.38 -14.67 -5.15
N VAL A 73 7.76 -14.11 -4.12
CA VAL A 73 8.38 -13.17 -3.16
C VAL A 73 9.34 -13.89 -2.19
N ARG A 74 9.06 -15.16 -1.86
CA ARG A 74 9.78 -16.00 -0.88
C ARG A 74 11.14 -16.48 -1.41
N ALA A 75 11.19 -16.99 -2.65
CA ALA A 75 12.41 -17.51 -3.31
C ALA A 75 13.53 -16.46 -3.55
N ARG A 76 13.38 -15.26 -2.99
CA ARG A 76 14.19 -14.05 -3.30
C ARG A 76 14.71 -13.34 -2.10
N LEU A 77 13.97 -13.37 -1.00
CA LEU A 77 14.49 -12.96 0.29
C LEU A 77 15.70 -13.80 0.67
N GLU A 78 15.73 -15.07 0.26
CA GLU A 78 16.85 -16.00 0.44
C GLU A 78 18.06 -15.70 -0.45
N ALA A 79 17.84 -15.06 -1.59
CA ALA A 79 18.83 -15.02 -2.67
C ALA A 79 19.53 -13.64 -2.82
N THR A 80 18.97 -12.60 -2.22
CA THR A 80 19.60 -11.29 -2.09
C THR A 80 20.65 -11.21 -0.97
N LEU A 81 20.72 -12.26 -0.13
CA LEU A 81 21.54 -12.37 1.07
C LEU A 81 23.01 -12.62 0.73
N GLY A 82 23.75 -11.53 0.50
CA GLY A 82 25.20 -11.54 0.55
C GLY A 82 25.69 -10.99 1.90
N PRO A 83 26.79 -11.51 2.47
CA PRO A 83 27.25 -11.21 3.82
C PRO A 83 27.75 -9.76 4.08
N SER A 84 27.63 -8.84 3.12
CA SER A 84 28.30 -7.52 3.19
C SER A 84 27.48 -6.32 2.69
N ARG A 85 26.15 -6.40 2.66
CA ARG A 85 25.33 -5.33 2.09
C ARG A 85 24.70 -4.49 3.20
N GLY A 86 25.14 -3.22 3.32
CA GLY A 86 24.79 -2.27 4.39
C GLY A 86 23.30 -1.91 4.51
N ALA A 87 22.98 -0.89 5.31
CA ALA A 87 21.61 -0.53 5.70
C ALA A 87 20.64 -0.32 4.52
N ALA A 88 21.11 0.24 3.40
CA ALA A 88 20.30 0.44 2.20
C ALA A 88 19.76 -0.87 1.59
N HIS A 89 20.51 -1.97 1.73
CA HIS A 89 20.08 -3.29 1.27
C HIS A 89 18.95 -3.84 2.14
N HIS A 90 19.12 -3.82 3.46
CA HIS A 90 18.10 -4.25 4.42
C HIS A 90 16.81 -3.42 4.28
N PHE A 91 16.94 -2.11 4.05
CA PHE A 91 15.81 -1.24 3.75
C PHE A 91 15.09 -1.63 2.45
N LEU A 92 15.82 -1.90 1.38
CA LEU A 92 15.24 -2.38 0.13
C LEU A 92 14.55 -3.74 0.32
N MET A 93 15.13 -4.63 1.14
CA MET A 93 14.52 -5.91 1.48
C MET A 93 13.19 -5.74 2.22
N LEU A 94 13.08 -4.82 3.19
CA LEU A 94 11.78 -4.50 3.80
C LEU A 94 10.79 -3.95 2.78
N ILE A 95 11.20 -3.03 1.90
CA ILE A 95 10.29 -2.48 0.89
C ILE A 95 9.75 -3.60 0.00
N LEU A 96 10.61 -4.54 -0.41
CA LEU A 96 10.20 -5.68 -1.23
C LEU A 96 9.32 -6.66 -0.44
N ALA A 97 9.68 -6.96 0.81
CA ALA A 97 8.94 -7.84 1.71
C ALA A 97 7.55 -7.29 2.05
N SER A 98 7.43 -5.97 2.22
CA SER A 98 6.17 -5.28 2.51
C SER A 98 5.19 -5.34 1.34
N ARG A 99 5.65 -5.70 0.13
CA ARG A 99 4.88 -5.71 -1.12
C ARG A 99 4.24 -4.35 -1.44
N MET A 100 4.80 -3.27 -0.89
CA MET A 100 4.29 -1.92 -1.05
C MET A 100 4.19 -1.49 -2.52
N LEU A 101 5.12 -1.96 -3.37
CA LEU A 101 5.12 -1.65 -4.79
C LEU A 101 3.87 -2.19 -5.50
N THR A 102 3.39 -3.37 -5.16
CA THR A 102 2.24 -3.99 -5.82
C THR A 102 0.96 -3.26 -5.41
N ASN A 103 0.84 -2.95 -4.12
CA ASN A 103 -0.25 -2.13 -3.58
C ASN A 103 -0.29 -0.73 -4.19
N TRP A 104 0.86 -0.09 -4.40
CA TRP A 104 0.94 1.21 -5.06
C TRP A 104 0.44 1.18 -6.49
N MET A 105 0.64 0.08 -7.23
CA MET A 105 0.10 -0.03 -8.59
C MET A 105 -1.41 0.15 -8.60
N VAL A 106 -2.11 -0.55 -7.72
CA VAL A 106 -3.58 -0.48 -7.62
C VAL A 106 -4.05 0.95 -7.33
N TRP A 107 -3.33 1.71 -6.50
CA TRP A 107 -3.63 3.13 -6.28
C TRP A 107 -3.34 4.00 -7.50
N PHE A 108 -2.25 3.75 -8.23
CA PHE A 108 -1.89 4.49 -9.45
C PHE A 108 -2.84 4.27 -10.62
N LEU A 109 -3.71 3.25 -10.57
CA LEU A 109 -4.79 3.07 -11.55
C LEU A 109 -5.94 4.08 -11.36
N CYS A 110 -5.93 4.88 -10.27
CA CYS A 110 -6.89 5.95 -10.02
C CYS A 110 -8.36 5.48 -10.07
N HIS A 111 -8.62 4.30 -9.51
CA HIS A 111 -9.98 3.84 -9.28
C HIS A 111 -10.66 4.65 -8.19
N ARG A 112 -12.00 4.64 -8.17
CA ARG A 112 -12.77 5.30 -7.11
C ARG A 112 -12.41 4.69 -5.76
N LEU A 113 -12.29 5.53 -4.74
CA LEU A 113 -11.91 5.14 -3.38
C LEU A 113 -12.80 4.01 -2.85
N VAL A 114 -14.11 4.07 -3.12
CA VAL A 114 -15.08 3.05 -2.66
C VAL A 114 -14.82 1.65 -3.22
N TYR A 115 -14.14 1.53 -4.37
CA TYR A 115 -13.76 0.24 -4.93
C TYR A 115 -12.31 -0.12 -4.59
N ALA A 116 -11.41 0.87 -4.58
CA ALA A 116 -10.00 0.66 -4.30
C ALA A 116 -9.77 0.24 -2.84
N LEU A 117 -10.45 0.88 -1.88
CA LEU A 117 -10.21 0.67 -0.46
C LEU A 117 -10.54 -0.77 -0.01
N PRO A 118 -11.70 -1.37 -0.35
CA PRO A 118 -11.98 -2.76 0.00
C PRO A 118 -11.00 -3.74 -0.65
N ALA A 119 -10.63 -3.52 -1.92
CA ALA A 119 -9.66 -4.37 -2.61
C ALA A 119 -8.29 -4.32 -1.91
N GLN A 120 -7.83 -3.13 -1.53
CA GLN A 120 -6.56 -2.94 -0.81
C GLN A 120 -6.59 -3.58 0.58
N LEU A 121 -7.71 -3.48 1.31
CA LEU A 121 -7.88 -4.16 2.59
C LEU A 121 -7.73 -5.68 2.45
N ILE A 122 -8.34 -6.28 1.42
CA ILE A 122 -8.23 -7.73 1.16
C ILE A 122 -6.78 -8.10 0.83
N ILE A 123 -6.12 -7.34 -0.05
CA ILE A 123 -4.71 -7.58 -0.43
C ILE A 123 -3.81 -7.49 0.81
N ILE A 124 -3.97 -6.45 1.63
CA ILE A 124 -3.15 -6.24 2.83
C ILE A 124 -3.42 -7.31 3.88
N ALA A 125 -4.67 -7.70 4.11
CA ALA A 125 -4.99 -8.79 5.02
C ALA A 125 -4.28 -10.08 4.61
N HIS A 126 -4.28 -10.41 3.31
CA HIS A 126 -3.54 -11.56 2.79
C HIS A 126 -2.02 -11.40 2.95
N HIS A 127 -1.48 -10.19 2.76
CA HIS A 127 -0.05 -9.93 2.94
C HIS A 127 0.39 -10.06 4.39
N ILE A 128 -0.41 -9.59 5.33
CA ILE A 128 -0.13 -9.69 6.76
C ILE A 128 -0.03 -11.15 7.19
N GLN A 129 -0.91 -12.02 6.69
CA GLN A 129 -0.83 -13.47 6.94
C GLN A 129 0.49 -14.09 6.45
N ALA A 130 1.10 -13.53 5.39
CA ALA A 130 2.38 -13.98 4.85
C ALA A 130 3.62 -13.31 5.50
N ASN A 131 3.43 -12.40 6.46
CA ASN A 131 4.54 -11.70 7.11
C ASN A 131 5.39 -12.65 7.98
N SER A 132 4.79 -13.68 8.59
CA SER A 132 5.51 -14.67 9.40
C SER A 132 6.60 -15.40 8.60
N GLU A 133 6.25 -15.89 7.40
CA GLU A 133 7.20 -16.53 6.49
C GLU A 133 8.29 -15.55 6.03
N SER A 134 7.90 -14.33 5.66
CA SER A 134 8.82 -13.30 5.16
C SER A 134 9.84 -12.89 6.24
N CYS A 135 9.38 -12.75 7.47
CA CYS A 135 10.22 -12.45 8.63
C CYS A 135 11.12 -13.61 9.02
N GLY A 136 10.61 -14.85 8.98
CA GLY A 136 11.41 -16.04 9.27
C GLY A 136 12.64 -16.13 8.38
N ILE A 137 12.48 -15.84 7.08
CA ILE A 137 13.59 -15.82 6.12
C ILE A 137 14.53 -14.64 6.35
N MET A 138 13.99 -13.44 6.58
CA MET A 138 14.83 -12.26 6.79
C MET A 138 15.68 -12.36 8.08
N LEU A 139 15.14 -12.98 9.13
CA LEU A 139 15.85 -13.13 10.40
C LEU A 139 16.85 -14.29 10.38
N SER A 140 16.57 -15.37 9.65
CA SER A 140 17.52 -16.49 9.48
C SER A 140 18.69 -16.13 8.55
N ALA A 141 18.49 -15.15 7.68
CA ALA A 141 19.45 -14.68 6.71
C ALA A 141 20.77 -14.12 7.27
N ALA A 142 20.67 -13.28 8.29
CA ALA A 142 21.81 -12.54 8.83
C ALA A 142 21.51 -12.02 10.24
N PRO A 143 22.45 -12.13 11.20
CA PRO A 143 22.29 -11.55 12.53
C PRO A 143 22.09 -10.02 12.52
N SER A 144 22.68 -9.33 11.53
CA SER A 144 22.51 -7.89 11.34
C SER A 144 21.06 -7.49 11.01
N ALA A 145 20.28 -8.38 10.41
CA ALA A 145 18.88 -8.12 10.09
C ALA A 145 18.04 -8.01 11.37
N ALA A 146 18.29 -8.85 12.37
CA ALA A 146 17.60 -8.78 13.65
C ALA A 146 17.88 -7.46 14.39
N ALA A 147 19.15 -7.04 14.47
CA ALA A 147 19.52 -5.78 15.08
C ALA A 147 18.91 -4.57 14.35
N TRP A 148 18.88 -4.61 13.02
CA TRP A 148 18.30 -3.53 12.23
C TRP A 148 16.77 -3.48 12.35
N VAL A 149 16.08 -4.62 12.32
CA VAL A 149 14.63 -4.71 12.58
C VAL A 149 14.31 -4.16 13.97
N HIS A 150 15.11 -4.52 14.97
CA HIS A 150 14.96 -4.01 16.33
C HIS A 150 15.03 -2.48 16.36
N ASN A 151 16.07 -1.90 15.76
CA ASN A 151 16.24 -0.45 15.69
C ASN A 151 15.04 0.24 14.99
N VAL A 152 14.57 -0.33 13.87
CA VAL A 152 13.40 0.20 13.15
C VAL A 152 12.14 0.10 14.02
N SER A 153 11.92 -1.04 14.68
CA SER A 153 10.79 -1.25 15.59
C SER A 153 10.80 -0.22 16.72
N THR A 154 11.95 0.00 17.36
CA THR A 154 12.11 0.99 18.43
C THR A 154 11.85 2.41 17.93
N VAL A 155 12.38 2.79 16.76
CA VAL A 155 12.11 4.12 16.19
C VAL A 155 10.62 4.29 15.89
N VAL A 156 9.97 3.28 15.31
CA VAL A 156 8.53 3.32 15.06
C VAL A 156 7.78 3.47 16.38
N GLU A 157 8.04 2.62 17.37
CA GLU A 157 7.40 2.65 18.68
C GLU A 157 7.55 4.02 19.38
N LEU A 158 8.77 4.57 19.42
CA LEU A 158 9.04 5.88 20.02
C LEU A 158 8.34 7.03 19.26
N SER A 159 8.16 6.87 17.95
CA SER A 159 7.45 7.86 17.14
C SER A 159 5.93 7.79 17.32
N GLN A 160 5.38 6.72 17.88
CA GLN A 160 3.94 6.54 18.07
C GLN A 160 3.49 6.95 19.46
N LEU A 161 2.49 7.83 19.55
CA LEU A 161 1.69 8.11 20.75
C LEU A 161 2.50 8.21 22.07
N GLY A 162 3.73 8.76 22.03
CA GLY A 162 4.59 8.88 23.21
C GLY A 162 4.95 7.54 23.88
N ALA A 163 5.13 6.46 23.11
CA ALA A 163 5.43 5.11 23.58
C ALA A 163 4.31 4.44 24.40
N ILE A 164 3.05 4.88 24.29
CA ILE A 164 1.89 4.19 24.90
C ILE A 164 1.82 2.70 24.48
N GLY A 165 2.34 2.35 23.31
CA GLY A 165 2.49 0.95 22.87
C GLY A 165 3.29 0.07 23.83
N ALA A 166 4.30 0.62 24.52
CA ALA A 166 5.09 -0.09 25.51
C ALA A 166 4.25 -0.53 26.74
N VAL A 167 3.15 0.19 27.02
CA VAL A 167 2.21 -0.10 28.12
C VAL A 167 1.17 -1.15 27.71
N ALA A 168 0.91 -1.30 26.41
CA ALA A 168 -0.08 -2.24 25.89
C ALA A 168 0.38 -3.72 25.94
N HIS A 169 1.64 -3.99 26.29
CA HIS A 169 2.21 -5.33 26.28
C HIS A 169 2.74 -5.73 27.66
N SER A 170 2.34 -6.93 28.12
CA SER A 170 2.85 -7.52 29.35
C SER A 170 4.28 -8.07 29.21
N ARG A 171 4.79 -8.19 27.98
CA ARG A 171 6.14 -8.68 27.67
C ARG A 171 6.74 -7.97 26.46
N PRO A 172 8.08 -7.92 26.34
CA PRO A 172 8.73 -7.46 25.12
C PRO A 172 8.39 -8.38 23.93
N LEU A 173 8.27 -7.78 22.75
CA LEU A 173 8.09 -8.49 21.48
C LEU A 173 9.37 -9.25 21.11
N THR A 174 9.21 -10.49 20.64
CA THR A 174 10.30 -11.29 20.07
C THR A 174 10.80 -10.66 18.76
N PRO A 175 12.02 -10.97 18.28
CA PRO A 175 12.51 -10.45 17.01
C PRO A 175 11.59 -10.73 15.81
N ALA A 176 10.93 -11.90 15.80
CA ALA A 176 9.95 -12.26 14.79
C ALA A 176 8.68 -11.39 14.85
N GLU A 177 8.16 -11.15 16.05
CA GLU A 177 7.01 -10.25 16.27
C GLU A 177 7.35 -8.79 15.92
N GLN A 178 8.55 -8.31 16.27
CA GLN A 178 9.02 -6.98 15.88
C GLN A 178 9.06 -6.83 14.35
N CYS A 179 9.63 -7.83 13.65
CA CYS A 179 9.66 -7.85 12.21
C CYS A 179 8.25 -7.80 11.59
N ARG A 180 7.35 -8.68 12.05
CA ARG A 180 5.98 -8.75 11.54
C ARG A 180 5.23 -7.45 11.78
N THR A 181 5.41 -6.86 12.97
CA THR A 181 4.82 -5.57 13.36
C THR A 181 5.28 -4.46 12.43
N VAL A 182 6.59 -4.36 12.18
CA VAL A 182 7.14 -3.34 11.28
C VAL A 182 6.59 -3.49 9.87
N LEU A 183 6.54 -4.72 9.33
CA LEU A 183 5.99 -4.98 7.99
C LEU A 183 4.48 -4.66 7.92
N ALA A 184 3.70 -5.10 8.90
CA ALA A 184 2.26 -4.83 8.97
C ALA A 184 1.99 -3.33 9.10
N TRP A 185 2.73 -2.62 9.96
CA TRP A 185 2.63 -1.17 10.10
C TRP A 185 2.98 -0.43 8.80
N GLN A 186 4.05 -0.84 8.10
CA GLN A 186 4.41 -0.27 6.80
C GLN A 186 3.31 -0.52 5.75
N GLN A 187 2.74 -1.71 5.71
CA GLN A 187 1.62 -2.04 4.82
C GLN A 187 0.40 -1.15 5.13
N LEU A 188 -0.01 -1.07 6.40
CA LEU A 188 -1.15 -0.26 6.82
C LEU A 188 -0.93 1.24 6.58
N CYS A 189 0.25 1.78 6.87
CA CYS A 189 0.53 3.20 6.70
C CYS A 189 0.74 3.57 5.23
N PHE A 190 1.66 2.89 4.54
CA PHE A 190 2.13 3.31 3.22
C PHE A 190 1.44 2.62 2.06
N SER A 191 0.76 1.48 2.29
CA SER A 191 -0.01 0.80 1.25
C SER A 191 -1.51 1.01 1.36
N LEU A 192 -2.03 1.41 2.53
CA LEU A 192 -3.46 1.66 2.75
C LEU A 192 -3.74 3.13 3.07
N ALA A 193 -3.36 3.57 4.27
CA ALA A 193 -3.85 4.82 4.84
C ALA A 193 -3.37 6.05 4.06
N ALA A 194 -2.07 6.20 3.85
CA ALA A 194 -1.54 7.38 3.15
C ALA A 194 -2.03 7.46 1.70
N PRO A 195 -1.99 6.39 0.89
CA PRO A 195 -2.57 6.42 -0.46
C PRO A 195 -4.09 6.67 -0.47
N ALA A 196 -4.85 6.08 0.46
CA ALA A 196 -6.29 6.29 0.57
C ALA A 196 -6.63 7.74 0.92
N LEU A 197 -5.87 8.38 1.81
CA LEU A 197 -6.01 9.80 2.14
C LEU A 197 -5.74 10.67 0.92
N VAL A 198 -4.65 10.41 0.18
CA VAL A 198 -4.33 11.14 -1.05
C VAL A 198 -5.45 10.97 -2.09
N ALA A 199 -5.92 9.74 -2.29
CA ALA A 199 -7.01 9.44 -3.21
C ALA A 199 -8.31 10.16 -2.80
N ALA A 200 -8.67 10.12 -1.51
CA ALA A 200 -9.83 10.82 -0.97
C ALA A 200 -9.76 12.33 -1.22
N VAL A 201 -8.62 12.96 -0.93
CA VAL A 201 -8.43 14.41 -1.18
C VAL A 201 -8.58 14.74 -2.65
N VAL A 202 -7.97 13.96 -3.55
CA VAL A 202 -8.08 14.16 -4.99
C VAL A 202 -9.53 13.99 -5.46
N GLU A 203 -10.22 12.93 -5.02
CA GLU A 203 -11.61 12.67 -5.39
C GLU A 203 -12.57 13.74 -4.88
N ILE A 204 -12.40 14.22 -3.65
CA ILE A 204 -13.23 15.31 -3.10
C ILE A 204 -13.03 16.60 -3.90
N ARG A 205 -11.80 16.93 -4.30
CA ARG A 205 -11.52 18.11 -5.14
C ARG A 205 -12.21 17.98 -6.50
N LEU A 206 -12.13 16.81 -7.14
CA LEU A 206 -12.82 16.54 -8.39
C LEU A 206 -14.34 16.60 -8.23
N TRP A 207 -14.86 16.04 -7.13
CA TRP A 207 -16.28 16.08 -6.78
C TRP A 207 -16.80 17.51 -6.61
N ARG A 208 -16.09 18.36 -5.87
CA ARG A 208 -16.45 19.78 -5.70
C ARG A 208 -16.51 20.51 -7.03
N ARG A 209 -15.54 20.27 -7.91
CA ARG A 209 -15.51 20.87 -9.25
C ARG A 209 -16.70 20.42 -10.09
N HIS A 210 -17.00 19.12 -10.09
CA HIS A 210 -18.17 18.56 -10.77
C HIS A 210 -19.48 19.16 -10.26
N GLN A 211 -19.63 19.30 -8.94
CA GLN A 211 -20.80 19.96 -8.34
C GLN A 211 -20.93 21.44 -8.74
N ALA A 212 -19.81 22.16 -8.88
CA ALA A 212 -19.82 23.54 -9.36
C ALA A 212 -20.25 23.62 -10.84
N GLU A 213 -19.72 22.73 -11.69
CA GLU A 213 -20.06 22.64 -13.12
C GLU A 213 -21.54 22.27 -13.32
N GLN A 214 -22.11 21.39 -12.48
CA GLN A 214 -23.54 21.07 -12.49
C GLN A 214 -24.41 22.27 -12.14
N ARG A 215 -24.05 23.01 -11.08
CA ARG A 215 -24.79 24.23 -10.68
C ARG A 215 -24.76 25.29 -11.76
N GLN A 216 -23.60 25.51 -12.39
CA GLN A 216 -23.46 26.44 -13.52
C GLN A 216 -24.30 26.03 -14.72
N SER A 217 -24.50 24.73 -14.91
CA SER A 217 -25.30 24.16 -15.99
C SER A 217 -26.79 24.06 -15.66
N GLY A 218 -27.23 24.52 -14.47
CA GLY A 218 -28.62 24.43 -14.01
C GLY A 218 -29.11 22.99 -13.76
N LEU A 219 -28.19 22.02 -13.64
CA LEU A 219 -28.55 20.63 -13.37
C LEU A 219 -28.90 20.46 -11.88
N PRO A 220 -29.87 19.59 -11.55
CA PRO A 220 -30.21 19.31 -10.16
C PRO A 220 -29.02 18.67 -9.42
N ALA A 221 -28.94 18.92 -8.11
CA ALA A 221 -27.90 18.33 -7.28
C ALA A 221 -28.00 16.80 -7.28
N GLU A 222 -26.85 16.12 -7.34
CA GLU A 222 -26.81 14.66 -7.25
C GLU A 222 -27.29 14.17 -5.87
N GLY A 223 -28.24 13.22 -5.89
CA GLY A 223 -28.76 12.54 -4.72
C GLY A 223 -28.15 11.15 -4.48
N GLY A 224 -28.47 10.54 -3.35
CA GLY A 224 -28.04 9.19 -2.97
C GLY A 224 -26.90 9.13 -1.95
N TRP A 225 -26.42 7.92 -1.67
CA TRP A 225 -25.42 7.67 -0.62
C TRP A 225 -24.02 8.21 -0.99
N GLN A 226 -23.66 8.18 -2.28
CA GLN A 226 -22.34 8.60 -2.75
C GLN A 226 -22.08 10.11 -2.48
N PRO A 227 -22.99 11.05 -2.83
CA PRO A 227 -22.87 12.46 -2.42
C PRO A 227 -22.76 12.67 -0.90
N SER A 228 -23.48 11.88 -0.10
CA SER A 228 -23.42 11.97 1.37
C SER A 228 -22.06 11.53 1.89
N PHE A 229 -21.51 10.44 1.37
CA PHE A 229 -20.17 9.96 1.70
C PHE A 229 -19.09 11.02 1.40
N TYR A 230 -19.11 11.63 0.22
CA TYR A 230 -18.14 12.68 -0.13
C TYR A 230 -18.31 13.95 0.70
N ARG A 231 -19.52 14.29 1.15
CA ARG A 231 -19.74 15.41 2.08
C ARG A 231 -19.09 15.15 3.43
N VAL A 232 -19.30 13.97 4.00
CA VAL A 232 -18.66 13.56 5.27
C VAL A 232 -17.13 13.58 5.12
N LEU A 233 -16.58 12.97 4.06
CA LEU A 233 -15.14 13.01 3.81
C LEU A 233 -14.60 14.43 3.64
N GLN A 234 -15.37 15.30 2.98
CA GLN A 234 -14.99 16.69 2.78
C GLN A 234 -14.88 17.45 4.10
N GLU A 235 -15.86 17.29 4.98
CA GLU A 235 -15.86 17.92 6.31
C GLU A 235 -14.67 17.44 7.15
N LEU A 236 -14.39 16.14 7.11
CA LEU A 236 -13.27 15.52 7.81
C LEU A 236 -11.90 15.95 7.26
N LEU A 237 -11.72 15.97 5.94
CA LEU A 237 -10.39 16.14 5.33
C LEU A 237 -10.06 17.60 4.95
N LEU A 238 -11.06 18.41 4.62
CA LEU A 238 -10.87 19.78 4.14
C LEU A 238 -11.44 20.84 5.10
N GLY A 239 -12.09 20.43 6.19
CA GLY A 239 -12.59 21.33 7.23
C GLY A 239 -11.58 21.64 8.34
N HIS A 240 -10.38 21.04 8.30
CA HIS A 240 -9.40 21.09 9.37
C HIS A 240 -8.13 21.84 8.95
N ASP A 241 -7.54 22.59 9.87
CA ASP A 241 -6.26 23.26 9.64
C ASP A 241 -5.09 22.27 9.59
N TRP A 242 -3.96 22.69 9.02
CA TRP A 242 -2.77 21.84 8.87
C TRP A 242 -2.29 21.19 10.18
N PRO A 243 -2.24 21.89 11.34
CA PRO A 243 -1.85 21.27 12.60
C PRO A 243 -2.78 20.11 13.00
N HIS A 244 -4.09 20.25 12.77
CA HIS A 244 -5.06 19.20 13.05
C HIS A 244 -4.84 17.98 12.16
N ILE A 245 -4.55 18.18 10.88
CA ILE A 245 -4.24 17.08 9.95
C ILE A 245 -2.99 16.33 10.40
N VAL A 246 -1.96 17.04 10.84
CA VAL A 246 -0.71 16.44 11.36
C VAL A 246 -1.01 15.58 12.60
N VAL A 247 -1.75 16.13 13.56
CA VAL A 247 -2.12 15.40 14.79
C VAL A 247 -2.99 14.18 14.47
N LEU A 248 -4.01 14.32 13.61
CA LEU A 248 -4.87 13.20 13.22
C LEU A 248 -4.10 12.11 12.47
N SER A 249 -3.16 12.50 11.61
CA SER A 249 -2.30 11.56 10.90
C SER A 249 -1.36 10.81 11.84
N TRP A 250 -0.82 11.51 12.85
CA TRP A 250 0.00 10.91 13.89
C TRP A 250 -0.80 9.94 14.76
N LEU A 251 -1.99 10.34 15.21
CA LEU A 251 -2.92 9.47 15.95
C LEU A 251 -3.30 8.24 15.13
N LEU A 252 -3.63 8.41 13.85
CA LEU A 252 -3.94 7.32 12.94
C LEU A 252 -2.74 6.36 12.79
N SER A 253 -1.52 6.88 12.62
CA SER A 253 -0.31 6.05 12.55
C SER A 253 -0.12 5.24 13.84
N GLY A 254 -0.42 5.83 15.01
CA GLY A 254 -0.37 5.14 16.29
C GLY A 254 -1.42 4.04 16.42
N VAL A 255 -2.66 4.29 16.00
CA VAL A 255 -3.73 3.26 15.97
C VAL A 255 -3.37 2.13 15.02
N LEU A 256 -2.84 2.44 13.84
CA LEU A 256 -2.38 1.44 12.87
C LEU A 256 -1.20 0.62 13.40
N TYR A 257 -0.32 1.23 14.20
CA TYR A 257 0.74 0.51 14.90
C TYR A 257 0.19 -0.48 15.92
N LEU A 258 -0.76 -0.05 16.77
CA LEU A 258 -1.41 -0.97 17.72
C LEU A 258 -2.11 -2.13 17.00
N ALA A 259 -2.80 -1.84 15.89
CA ALA A 259 -3.39 -2.89 15.05
C ALA A 259 -2.32 -3.82 14.45
N ALA A 260 -1.21 -3.28 13.97
CA ALA A 260 -0.10 -4.06 13.44
C ALA A 260 0.51 -4.99 14.51
N VAL A 261 0.64 -4.52 15.75
CA VAL A 261 1.12 -5.36 16.85
C VAL A 261 0.12 -6.48 17.15
N ALA A 262 -1.16 -6.16 17.31
CA ALA A 262 -2.20 -7.16 17.58
C ALA A 262 -2.19 -8.27 16.51
N LEU A 263 -2.16 -7.88 15.24
CA LEU A 263 -2.07 -8.80 14.10
C LEU A 263 -0.76 -9.61 14.07
N SER A 264 0.30 -9.15 14.73
CA SER A 264 1.60 -9.82 14.74
C SER A 264 1.77 -10.79 15.91
N VAL A 265 1.04 -10.59 17.01
CA VAL A 265 1.05 -11.48 18.18
C VAL A 265 0.12 -12.67 17.95
N ASP A 266 -1.01 -12.47 17.27
CA ASP A 266 -2.04 -13.51 17.04
C ASP A 266 -1.78 -14.38 15.80
N ALA A 267 -0.77 -14.03 14.98
CA ALA A 267 -0.39 -14.73 13.74
C ALA A 267 0.70 -15.78 13.95
#